data_AF-A0A351T4X0-F1
#
_entry.id   AF-A0A351T4X0-F1
#
_cell.length_a   1.000
_cell.length_b   1.000
_cell.length_c   1.000
_cell.angle_alpha   90.00
_cell.angle_beta   90.00
_cell.angle_gamma   90.00
#
_symmetry.space_group_name_H-M   'P 1'
#
loop_
_entity.id
_entity.type
_entity.pdbx_description
1 polymer ?
#
loop_
_entity_poly.entity_id
_entity_poly.type
_entity_poly.pdbx_seq_one_letter_code
_entity_poly.pdbx_strand_id
1 'polypeptide(L)'
;GGTQRLPRLIGIPQAMPLLLQGTSLSPDKAAKMGIIHKVVPAGDLIAEAKRWIREDADPVQPWDKKGYKIPGGGPYDGGPAAEMFTPAIATLRKTTYGNYPAQEAILSCLYEGAQVPIDAGLRIEIRYLIQLLMNPASGNMVRSLFISSGELAKGARRPSDEPASEVRKVGILGAGMMGSGIAYVSAQAGMEVVLLDTDQANAEKGKAYSDKLLSKAVEKGRMDAAA
;
A
#
# COMPACT_ATOMS: atom_id res chain seq x y z
N GLY A 1 4.18 17.12 -1.27
CA GLY A 1 5.10 17.15 -0.11
C GLY A 1 5.15 15.83 0.65
N GLY A 2 4.68 14.72 0.09
CA GLY A 2 4.62 13.43 0.80
C GLY A 2 5.99 12.87 1.11
N THR A 3 6.95 13.01 0.18
CA THR A 3 8.34 12.56 0.37
C THR A 3 9.09 13.43 1.38
N GLN A 4 8.53 14.59 1.74
CA GLN A 4 9.16 15.53 2.67
C GLN A 4 8.51 15.49 4.06
N ARG A 5 7.18 15.41 4.14
CA ARG A 5 6.44 15.43 5.42
C ARG A 5 6.44 14.07 6.11
N LEU A 6 6.21 12.99 5.38
CA LEU A 6 6.09 11.66 5.99
C LEU A 6 7.39 11.22 6.71
N PRO A 7 8.59 11.32 6.11
CA PRO A 7 9.82 10.97 6.82
C PRO A 7 10.11 11.89 8.01
N ARG A 8 9.61 13.14 7.98
CA ARG A 8 9.73 14.07 9.10
C ARG A 8 8.75 13.74 10.25
N LEU A 9 7.67 13.00 9.99
CA LEU A 9 6.77 12.50 11.02
C LEU A 9 7.27 11.20 11.64
N ILE A 10 7.59 10.21 10.79
CA ILE A 10 7.77 8.82 11.24
C ILE A 10 9.21 8.28 11.04
N GLY A 11 10.10 9.13 10.53
CA GLY A 11 11.47 8.76 10.18
C GLY A 11 11.61 8.10 8.82
N ILE A 12 12.81 8.21 8.24
CA ILE A 12 13.14 7.60 6.94
C ILE A 12 12.95 6.07 6.94
N PRO A 13 13.36 5.32 7.97
CA PRO A 13 13.20 3.86 7.98
C PRO A 13 11.76 3.37 7.86
N GLN A 14 10.81 4.08 8.46
CA GLN A 14 9.39 3.72 8.37
C GLN A 14 8.71 4.31 7.12
N ALA A 15 9.12 5.51 6.69
CA ALA A 15 8.54 6.19 5.54
C ALA A 15 8.96 5.57 4.20
N MET A 16 10.23 5.16 4.06
CA MET A 16 10.77 4.68 2.78
C MET A 16 9.99 3.49 2.20
N PRO A 17 9.66 2.42 2.96
CA PRO A 17 8.88 1.31 2.42
C PRO A 17 7.47 1.74 1.97
N LEU A 18 6.82 2.65 2.72
CA LEU A 18 5.49 3.16 2.37
C LEU A 18 5.51 3.96 1.07
N LEU A 19 6.52 4.81 0.91
CA LEU A 19 6.68 5.64 -0.29
C LEU A 19 7.03 4.81 -1.52
N LEU A 20 7.93 3.82 -1.38
CA LEU A 20 8.36 2.97 -2.51
C LEU A 20 7.29 1.98 -2.97
N GLN A 21 6.47 1.46 -2.04
CA GLN A 21 5.47 0.43 -2.35
C GLN A 21 4.06 1.01 -2.55
N GLY A 22 3.77 2.22 -2.08
CA GLY A 22 2.43 2.81 -2.14
C GLY A 22 1.39 2.05 -1.31
N THR A 23 1.84 1.36 -0.25
CA THR A 23 0.99 0.47 0.55
C THR A 23 -0.04 1.26 1.35
N SER A 24 -1.32 0.87 1.25
CA SER A 24 -2.39 1.41 2.07
C SER A 24 -2.31 0.90 3.51
N LEU A 25 -2.65 1.77 4.47
CA LEU A 25 -2.65 1.45 5.90
C LEU A 25 -4.06 1.49 6.45
N SER A 26 -4.38 0.56 7.36
CA SER A 26 -5.59 0.69 8.19
C SER A 26 -5.45 1.89 9.14
N PRO A 27 -6.56 2.51 9.57
CA PRO A 27 -6.53 3.61 10.53
C PRO A 27 -5.72 3.28 11.78
N ASP A 28 -5.92 2.10 12.38
CA ASP A 28 -5.20 1.70 13.60
C ASP A 28 -3.69 1.60 13.40
N LYS A 29 -3.26 1.08 12.25
CA LYS A 29 -1.83 0.98 11.92
C LYS A 29 -1.23 2.36 11.67
N ALA A 30 -1.94 3.22 10.95
CA ALA A 30 -1.50 4.59 10.71
C ALA A 30 -1.38 5.40 12.01
N ALA A 31 -2.29 5.18 12.97
CA ALA A 31 -2.25 5.83 14.29
C ALA A 31 -1.05 5.35 15.12
N LYS A 32 -0.83 4.04 15.17
CA LYS A 32 0.34 3.44 15.85
C LYS A 32 1.68 3.92 15.28
N MET A 33 1.72 4.19 13.98
CA MET A 33 2.91 4.72 13.31
C MET A 33 3.09 6.23 13.50
N GLY A 34 2.11 6.95 14.05
CA GLY A 34 2.17 8.41 14.21
C GLY A 34 1.92 9.19 12.91
N ILE A 35 1.31 8.57 11.89
CA ILE A 35 0.90 9.25 10.65
C ILE A 35 -0.40 10.02 10.88
N ILE A 36 -1.30 9.46 11.70
CA ILE A 36 -2.52 10.10 12.18
C ILE A 36 -2.50 10.16 13.70
N HIS A 37 -3.14 11.18 14.27
CA HIS A 37 -3.11 11.42 15.71
C HIS A 37 -4.17 10.62 16.46
N LYS A 38 -5.37 10.47 15.89
CA LYS A 38 -6.50 9.80 16.53
C LYS A 38 -7.49 9.25 15.51
N VAL A 39 -8.08 8.10 15.83
CA VAL A 39 -9.16 7.47 15.07
C VAL A 39 -10.46 7.64 15.86
N VAL A 40 -11.54 8.02 15.17
CA VAL A 40 -12.88 8.16 15.73
C VAL A 40 -13.93 7.60 14.78
N PRO A 41 -15.14 7.27 15.26
CA PRO A 41 -16.26 6.95 14.39
C PRO A 41 -16.53 8.07 13.37
N ALA A 42 -17.01 7.71 12.18
CA ALA A 42 -17.20 8.66 11.08
C ALA A 42 -18.13 9.84 11.44
N GLY A 43 -19.15 9.60 12.25
CA GLY A 43 -20.10 10.63 12.70
C GLY A 43 -19.48 11.69 13.62
N ASP A 44 -18.38 11.35 14.29
CA ASP A 44 -17.77 12.21 15.32
C ASP A 44 -16.61 13.05 14.79
N LEU A 45 -16.16 12.81 13.55
CA LEU A 45 -14.95 13.41 12.96
C LEU A 45 -14.88 14.94 13.14
N ILE A 46 -15.96 15.64 12.80
CA ILE A 46 -15.99 17.11 12.86
C ILE A 46 -16.06 17.63 14.29
N ALA A 47 -16.80 16.95 15.16
CA ALA A 47 -16.91 17.33 16.57
C ALA A 47 -15.55 17.15 17.28
N GLU A 48 -14.90 16.01 17.04
CA GLU A 48 -13.56 15.68 17.52
C GLU A 48 -12.52 16.72 17.03
N ALA A 49 -12.52 17.02 15.73
CA ALA A 49 -11.57 17.98 15.16
C ALA A 49 -11.74 19.38 15.77
N LYS A 50 -12.97 19.84 15.98
CA LYS A 50 -13.25 21.13 16.65
C LYS A 50 -12.77 21.13 18.10
N ARG A 51 -12.97 20.03 18.84
CA ARG A 51 -12.46 19.89 20.20
C ARG A 51 -10.93 19.97 20.22
N TRP A 52 -10.27 19.18 19.37
CA TRP A 52 -8.81 19.15 19.26
C TRP A 52 -8.21 20.53 18.96
N ILE A 53 -8.81 21.30 18.03
CA ILE A 53 -8.37 22.68 17.73
C ILE A 53 -8.48 23.60 18.96
N ARG A 54 -9.51 23.43 19.78
CA ARG A 54 -9.75 24.29 20.95
C ARG A 54 -8.84 23.95 22.13
N GLU A 55 -8.54 22.67 22.32
CA GLU A 55 -7.96 22.17 23.57
C GLU A 55 -6.49 21.74 23.43
N ASP A 56 -6.13 21.07 22.33
CA ASP A 56 -4.89 20.29 22.24
C ASP A 56 -3.96 20.72 21.08
N ALA A 57 -4.46 21.49 20.12
CA ALA A 57 -3.75 21.73 18.87
C ALA A 57 -2.52 22.61 19.04
N ASP A 58 -1.37 22.09 18.61
CA ASP A 58 -0.17 22.89 18.38
C ASP A 58 -0.14 23.34 16.91
N PRO A 59 -0.19 24.65 16.63
CA PRO A 59 -0.18 25.17 15.26
C PRO A 59 1.19 25.00 14.57
N VAL A 60 2.25 24.69 15.33
CA VAL A 60 3.61 24.54 14.79
C VAL A 60 3.93 23.08 14.56
N GLN A 61 4.19 22.72 13.30
CA GLN A 61 4.55 21.36 12.94
C GLN A 61 5.89 20.95 13.57
N PRO A 62 6.11 19.65 13.86
CA PRO A 62 7.33 19.18 14.52
C PRO A 62 8.62 19.66 13.85
N TRP A 63 8.65 19.68 12.51
CA TRP A 63 9.82 20.08 11.73
C TRP A 63 10.08 21.59 11.66
N ASP A 64 9.12 22.41 12.09
CA ASP A 64 9.26 23.87 12.18
C ASP A 64 9.71 24.32 13.58
N LYS A 65 9.80 23.39 14.54
CA LYS A 65 10.28 23.67 15.89
C LYS A 65 11.82 23.74 15.92
N LYS A 66 12.35 24.69 16.69
CA LYS A 66 13.79 24.86 16.87
C LYS A 66 14.41 23.58 17.45
N GLY A 67 15.50 23.11 16.84
CA GLY A 67 16.23 21.92 17.28
C GLY A 67 15.63 20.59 16.81
N TYR A 68 14.61 20.63 15.95
CA TYR A 68 14.05 19.44 15.33
C TYR A 68 15.12 18.61 14.59
N LYS A 69 15.00 17.29 14.70
CA LYS A 69 15.77 16.30 13.94
C LYS A 69 14.84 15.23 13.42
N ILE A 70 15.12 14.73 12.22
CA ILE A 70 14.36 13.62 11.63
C ILE A 70 14.49 12.39 12.53
N PRO A 71 13.38 11.71 12.90
CA PRO A 71 13.46 10.45 13.64
C PRO A 71 14.31 9.43 12.89
N GLY A 72 15.37 8.91 13.54
CA GLY A 72 16.32 8.00 12.91
C GLY A 72 17.42 8.66 12.06
N GLY A 73 17.47 10.00 12.03
CA GLY A 73 18.49 10.79 11.34
C GLY A 73 18.26 10.94 9.83
N GLY A 74 19.10 11.76 9.21
CA GLY A 74 19.26 11.89 7.76
C GLY A 74 20.42 11.03 7.23
N PRO A 75 20.72 11.14 5.92
CA PRO A 75 21.73 10.32 5.26
C PRO A 75 23.16 10.43 5.81
N TYR A 76 23.49 11.54 6.48
CA TYR A 76 24.84 11.82 6.99
C TYR A 76 24.95 11.82 8.52
N ASP A 77 23.87 11.50 9.23
CA ASP A 77 23.85 11.56 10.71
C ASP A 77 24.41 10.29 11.38
N GLY A 78 24.95 9.33 10.61
CA GLY A 78 25.51 8.07 11.13
C GLY A 78 24.50 7.15 11.82
N GLY A 79 23.20 7.32 11.55
CA GLY A 79 22.11 6.55 12.15
C GLY A 79 21.41 5.58 11.19
N PRO A 80 20.29 4.97 11.62
CA PRO A 80 19.55 3.97 10.83
C PRO A 80 19.16 4.42 9.42
N ALA A 81 18.90 5.73 9.22
CA ALA A 81 18.62 6.25 7.89
C ALA A 81 19.82 6.19 6.93
N ALA A 82 21.04 6.47 7.43
CA ALA A 82 22.27 6.46 6.62
C ALA A 82 22.58 5.05 6.10
N GLU A 83 22.42 4.04 6.95
CA GLU A 83 22.67 2.63 6.60
C GLU A 83 21.64 2.06 5.63
N MET A 84 20.46 2.68 5.50
CA MET A 84 19.36 2.16 4.69
C MET A 84 19.46 2.51 3.20
N PHE A 85 20.07 3.63 2.82
CA PHE A 85 20.05 4.09 1.43
C PHE A 85 20.81 3.16 0.48
N THR A 86 22.02 2.71 0.84
CA THR A 86 22.83 1.80 0.02
C THR A 86 22.10 0.49 -0.32
N PRO A 87 21.60 -0.29 0.66
CA PRO A 87 20.86 -1.52 0.37
C PRO A 87 19.52 -1.24 -0.34
N ALA A 88 18.86 -0.11 -0.06
CA ALA A 88 17.63 0.26 -0.75
C ALA A 88 17.87 0.51 -2.25
N ILE A 89 18.93 1.22 -2.62
CA ILE A 89 19.31 1.45 -4.02
C ILE A 89 19.66 0.13 -4.73
N ALA A 90 20.43 -0.74 -4.07
CA ALA A 90 20.80 -2.04 -4.63
C ALA A 90 19.58 -2.94 -4.85
N THR A 91 18.68 -3.00 -3.86
CA THR A 91 17.43 -3.77 -3.95
C THR A 91 16.50 -3.21 -5.01
N LEU A 92 16.40 -1.88 -5.09
CA LEU A 92 15.60 -1.21 -6.10
C LEU A 92 16.09 -1.59 -7.49
N ARG A 93 17.39 -1.41 -7.78
CA ARG A 93 17.96 -1.79 -9.08
C ARG A 93 17.76 -3.28 -9.40
N LYS A 94 17.92 -4.16 -8.41
CA LYS A 94 17.72 -5.60 -8.58
C LYS A 94 16.27 -5.95 -8.95
N THR A 95 15.30 -5.23 -8.42
CA THR A 95 13.87 -5.57 -8.58
C THR A 95 13.24 -4.86 -9.77
N THR A 96 13.63 -3.62 -10.05
CA THR A 96 13.02 -2.79 -11.10
C THR A 96 13.78 -2.84 -12.41
N TYR A 97 15.06 -3.19 -12.38
CA TYR A 97 15.99 -3.08 -13.51
C TYR A 97 16.00 -1.67 -14.15
N GLY A 98 15.67 -0.62 -13.38
CA GLY A 98 15.60 0.76 -13.86
C GLY A 98 14.32 1.11 -14.64
N ASN A 99 13.34 0.20 -14.73
CA ASN A 99 12.11 0.44 -15.48
C ASN A 99 11.05 1.26 -14.73
N TYR A 100 11.26 1.52 -13.44
CA TYR A 100 10.34 2.25 -12.57
C TYR A 100 10.96 3.57 -12.09
N PRO A 101 10.95 4.63 -12.93
CA PRO A 101 11.64 5.89 -12.62
C PRO A 101 11.09 6.58 -11.35
N ALA A 102 9.82 6.33 -11.02
CA ALA A 102 9.19 6.89 -9.82
C ALA A 102 9.88 6.47 -8.53
N GLN A 103 10.31 5.20 -8.42
CA GLN A 103 10.94 4.71 -7.21
C GLN A 103 12.36 5.26 -7.03
N GLU A 104 13.11 5.46 -8.12
CA GLU A 104 14.40 6.13 -8.09
C GLU A 104 14.26 7.60 -7.67
N ALA A 105 13.30 8.30 -8.28
CA ALA A 105 12.99 9.69 -7.93
C ALA A 105 12.56 9.86 -6.46
N ILE A 106 11.80 8.91 -5.91
CA ILE A 106 11.44 8.90 -4.49
C ILE A 106 12.68 8.76 -3.60
N LEU A 107 13.60 7.84 -3.92
CA LEU A 107 14.85 7.70 -3.16
C LEU A 107 15.69 8.98 -3.21
N SER A 108 15.80 9.61 -4.38
CA SER A 108 16.51 10.89 -4.50
C SER A 108 15.83 12.00 -3.69
N CYS A 109 14.50 12.11 -3.73
CA CYS A 109 13.75 13.07 -2.92
C CYS A 109 13.98 12.88 -1.42
N LEU A 110 14.06 11.62 -0.96
CA LEU A 110 14.34 11.29 0.44
C LEU A 110 15.78 11.64 0.81
N TYR A 111 16.73 11.26 -0.04
CA TYR A 111 18.15 11.47 0.21
C TYR A 111 18.50 12.97 0.24
N GLU A 112 18.15 13.71 -0.81
CA GLU A 112 18.47 15.13 -0.93
C GLU A 112 17.58 15.99 -0.01
N GLY A 113 16.28 15.67 0.06
CA GLY A 113 15.32 16.44 0.85
C GLY A 113 15.55 16.36 2.37
N ALA A 114 16.16 15.28 2.86
CA ALA A 114 16.51 15.14 4.28
C ALA A 114 17.71 15.99 4.71
N GLN A 115 18.52 16.45 3.76
CA GLN A 115 19.73 17.26 4.03
C GLN A 115 19.43 18.76 4.13
N VAL A 116 18.22 19.17 3.78
CA VAL A 116 17.85 20.59 3.64
C VAL A 116 16.60 20.93 4.46
N PRO A 117 16.37 22.22 4.75
CA PRO A 117 15.12 22.68 5.35
C PRO A 117 13.90 22.28 4.53
N ILE A 118 12.74 22.17 5.18
CA ILE A 118 11.53 21.62 4.54
C ILE A 118 11.16 22.32 3.23
N ASP A 119 11.24 23.64 3.16
CA ASP A 119 10.91 24.39 1.94
C ASP A 119 11.85 24.07 0.77
N ALA A 120 13.14 23.88 1.06
CA ALA A 120 14.11 23.45 0.05
C ALA A 120 13.82 22.00 -0.38
N GLY A 121 13.48 21.12 0.57
CA GLY A 121 13.08 19.74 0.28
C GLY A 121 11.82 19.67 -0.59
N LEU A 122 10.84 20.54 -0.35
CA LEU A 122 9.62 20.64 -1.18
C LEU A 122 9.94 21.12 -2.60
N ARG A 123 10.91 22.03 -2.77
CA ARG A 123 11.40 22.41 -4.10
C ARG A 123 12.09 21.26 -4.83
N ILE A 124 12.89 20.46 -4.12
CA ILE A 124 13.53 19.26 -4.68
C ILE A 124 12.46 18.25 -5.12
N GLU A 125 11.47 17.98 -4.26
CA GLU A 125 10.35 17.08 -4.58
C GLU A 125 9.62 17.50 -5.86
N ILE A 126 9.33 18.80 -6.02
CA ILE A 126 8.66 19.31 -7.21
C ILE A 126 9.50 19.08 -8.48
N ARG A 127 10.83 19.23 -8.42
CA ARG A 127 11.70 19.00 -9.59
C ARG A 127 11.64 17.55 -10.05
N TYR A 128 11.74 16.59 -9.13
CA TYR A 128 11.60 15.17 -9.43
C TYR A 128 10.20 14.83 -9.93
N LEU A 129 9.15 15.40 -9.33
CA LEU A 129 7.78 15.22 -9.79
C LEU A 129 7.61 15.69 -11.25
N ILE A 130 8.13 16.88 -11.60
CA ILE A 130 8.07 17.40 -12.97
C ILE A 130 8.82 16.47 -13.93
N GLN A 131 10.00 15.97 -13.57
CA GLN A 131 10.74 15.01 -14.38
C GLN A 131 9.93 13.73 -14.63
N LEU A 132 9.25 13.21 -13.61
CA LEU A 132 8.37 12.05 -13.76
C LEU A 132 7.16 12.35 -14.64
N LEU A 133 6.53 13.50 -14.49
CA LEU A 133 5.37 13.89 -15.32
C LEU A 133 5.74 14.01 -16.80
N MET A 134 6.95 14.45 -17.11
CA MET A 134 7.47 14.52 -18.48
C MET A 134 7.90 13.15 -19.03
N ASN A 135 8.05 12.14 -18.18
CA ASN A 135 8.41 10.79 -18.61
C ASN A 135 7.17 10.06 -19.19
N PRO A 136 7.23 9.54 -20.43
CA PRO A 136 6.12 8.80 -21.03
C PRO A 136 5.63 7.61 -20.20
N ALA A 137 6.51 6.96 -19.43
CA ALA A 137 6.16 5.84 -18.56
C ALA A 137 5.08 6.24 -17.53
N SER A 138 5.17 7.44 -16.95
CA SER A 138 4.18 7.95 -16.00
C SER A 138 2.82 8.14 -16.67
N GLY A 139 2.78 8.74 -17.86
CA GLY A 139 1.53 8.90 -18.62
C GLY A 139 0.89 7.56 -19.00
N ASN A 140 1.71 6.58 -19.38
CA ASN A 140 1.25 5.22 -19.66
C ASN A 140 0.67 4.53 -18.41
N MET A 141 1.33 4.68 -17.26
CA MET A 141 0.84 4.12 -15.99
C MET A 141 -0.46 4.79 -15.53
N VAL A 142 -0.57 6.12 -15.60
CA VAL A 142 -1.82 6.84 -15.26
C VAL A 142 -2.96 6.41 -16.16
N ARG A 143 -2.73 6.33 -17.47
CA ARG A 143 -3.75 5.87 -18.43
C ARG A 143 -4.23 4.46 -18.08
N SER A 144 -3.31 3.50 -17.90
CA SER A 144 -3.69 2.09 -17.73
C SER A 144 -4.16 1.75 -16.31
N LEU A 145 -3.39 2.14 -15.29
CA LEU A 145 -3.60 1.70 -13.90
C LEU A 145 -4.64 2.54 -13.15
N PHE A 146 -4.88 3.78 -13.59
CA PHE A 146 -5.86 4.66 -12.96
C PHE A 146 -7.11 4.84 -13.83
N ILE A 147 -6.96 5.39 -15.04
CA ILE A 147 -8.12 5.72 -15.90
C ILE A 147 -8.80 4.45 -16.41
N SER A 148 -8.10 3.64 -17.21
CA SER A 148 -8.68 2.45 -17.84
C SER A 148 -9.11 1.40 -16.81
N SER A 149 -8.31 1.17 -15.77
CA SER A 149 -8.69 0.24 -14.69
C SER A 149 -9.92 0.73 -13.91
N GLY A 150 -10.03 2.04 -13.66
CA GLY A 150 -11.20 2.63 -13.02
C GLY A 150 -12.47 2.54 -13.87
N GLU A 151 -12.36 2.74 -15.18
CA GLU A 151 -13.47 2.55 -16.13
C GLU A 151 -13.92 1.09 -16.20
N LEU A 152 -12.97 0.15 -16.30
CA LEU A 152 -13.27 -1.29 -16.30
C LEU A 152 -13.94 -1.72 -15.00
N ALA A 153 -13.49 -1.22 -13.84
CA ALA A 153 -14.10 -1.50 -12.55
C ALA A 153 -15.55 -0.99 -12.45
N LYS A 154 -15.88 0.09 -13.18
CA LYS A 154 -17.27 0.59 -13.31
C LYS A 154 -18.10 -0.17 -14.34
N GLY A 155 -17.55 -1.22 -14.94
CA GLY A 155 -18.24 -2.05 -15.92
C GLY A 155 -18.32 -1.43 -17.31
N ALA A 156 -17.36 -0.58 -17.73
CA ALA A 156 -17.38 0.08 -19.04
C ALA A 156 -17.49 -0.88 -20.25
N ARG A 157 -17.15 -2.18 -20.09
CA ARG A 157 -17.31 -3.22 -21.12
C ARG A 157 -18.39 -4.26 -20.80
N ARG A 158 -19.13 -4.08 -19.71
CA ARG A 158 -20.28 -4.93 -19.38
C ARG A 158 -21.46 -4.49 -20.25
N PRO A 159 -22.14 -5.40 -20.96
CA PRO A 159 -23.35 -5.04 -21.70
C PRO A 159 -24.37 -4.34 -20.78
N SER A 160 -24.94 -3.22 -21.24
CA SER A 160 -25.87 -2.40 -20.44
C SER A 160 -27.15 -3.12 -20.09
N ASP A 161 -27.59 -3.99 -21.00
CA ASP A 161 -28.91 -4.60 -20.96
C ASP A 161 -28.92 -5.89 -20.11
N GLU A 162 -27.74 -6.34 -19.67
CA GLU A 162 -27.61 -7.54 -18.85
C GLU A 162 -27.87 -7.22 -17.37
N PRO A 163 -28.88 -7.81 -16.72
CA PRO A 163 -29.14 -7.59 -15.31
C PRO A 163 -28.05 -8.21 -14.44
N ALA A 164 -27.90 -7.72 -13.20
CA ALA A 164 -27.00 -8.36 -12.24
C ALA A 164 -27.56 -9.73 -11.85
N SER A 165 -26.69 -10.73 -11.74
CA SER A 165 -27.04 -12.08 -11.27
C SER A 165 -26.22 -12.44 -10.04
N GLU A 166 -26.88 -13.04 -9.06
CA GLU A 166 -26.24 -13.53 -7.83
C GLU A 166 -25.88 -15.01 -8.03
N VAL A 167 -24.60 -15.35 -7.95
CA VAL A 167 -24.12 -16.73 -8.00
C VAL A 167 -23.86 -17.21 -6.58
N ARG A 168 -24.72 -18.12 -6.08
CA ARG A 168 -24.61 -18.68 -4.72
C ARG A 168 -23.75 -19.94 -4.65
N LYS A 169 -23.79 -20.75 -5.71
CA LYS A 169 -23.11 -22.04 -5.78
C LYS A 169 -22.37 -22.18 -7.11
N VAL A 170 -21.11 -22.59 -7.04
CA VAL A 170 -20.24 -22.78 -8.20
C VAL A 170 -19.69 -24.20 -8.24
N GLY A 171 -19.77 -24.83 -9.42
CA GLY A 171 -19.14 -26.12 -9.70
C GLY A 171 -17.83 -25.92 -10.45
N ILE A 172 -16.74 -26.50 -9.96
CA ILE A 172 -15.41 -26.42 -10.56
C ILE A 172 -14.98 -27.83 -10.97
N LEU A 173 -14.66 -27.99 -12.25
CA LEU A 173 -14.23 -29.26 -12.83
C LEU A 173 -12.69 -29.30 -12.91
N GLY A 174 -12.11 -30.25 -12.18
CA GLY A 174 -10.68 -30.45 -12.01
C GLY A 174 -10.14 -29.81 -10.73
N ALA A 175 -9.44 -30.59 -9.92
CA ALA A 175 -8.78 -30.22 -8.67
C ALA A 175 -7.25 -30.08 -8.81
N GLY A 176 -6.78 -29.82 -10.04
CA GLY A 176 -5.39 -29.44 -10.29
C GLY A 176 -5.02 -28.06 -9.72
N MET A 177 -3.84 -27.55 -10.08
CA MET A 177 -3.33 -26.26 -9.59
C MET A 177 -4.31 -25.10 -9.84
N MET A 178 -4.88 -25.01 -11.05
CA MET A 178 -5.82 -23.95 -11.41
C MET A 178 -7.17 -24.11 -10.68
N GLY A 179 -7.75 -25.30 -10.70
CA GLY A 179 -9.07 -25.54 -10.10
C GLY A 179 -9.09 -25.36 -8.58
N SER A 180 -8.02 -25.78 -7.90
CA SER A 180 -7.85 -25.53 -6.47
C SER A 180 -7.72 -24.03 -6.16
N GLY A 181 -7.03 -23.27 -7.01
CA GLY A 181 -6.93 -21.82 -6.88
C GLY A 181 -8.25 -21.09 -7.11
N ILE A 182 -9.03 -21.51 -8.12
CA ILE A 182 -10.36 -20.96 -8.40
C ILE A 182 -11.33 -21.29 -7.25
N ALA A 183 -11.26 -22.51 -6.72
CA ALA A 183 -12.05 -22.93 -5.57
C ALA A 183 -11.76 -22.06 -4.34
N TYR A 184 -10.47 -21.83 -4.06
CA TYR A 184 -10.04 -20.96 -2.97
C TYR A 184 -10.61 -19.53 -3.09
N VAL A 185 -10.42 -18.85 -4.23
CA VAL A 185 -10.89 -17.46 -4.39
C VAL A 185 -12.42 -17.35 -4.42
N SER A 186 -13.12 -18.37 -4.94
CA SER A 186 -14.59 -18.39 -4.97
C SER A 186 -15.18 -18.61 -3.58
N ALA A 187 -14.58 -19.51 -2.79
CA ALA A 187 -14.96 -19.72 -1.39
C ALA A 187 -14.66 -18.47 -0.54
N GLN A 188 -13.51 -17.83 -0.76
CA GLN A 188 -13.15 -16.57 -0.08
C GLN A 188 -14.12 -15.42 -0.41
N ALA A 189 -14.74 -15.44 -1.60
CA ALA A 189 -15.79 -14.51 -1.99
C ALA A 189 -17.17 -14.84 -1.38
N GLY A 190 -17.29 -15.91 -0.58
CA GLY A 190 -18.51 -16.31 0.11
C GLY A 190 -19.45 -17.24 -0.68
N MET A 191 -18.98 -17.83 -1.79
CA MET A 191 -19.78 -18.77 -2.58
C MET A 191 -19.66 -20.21 -2.08
N GLU A 192 -20.73 -21.00 -2.21
CA GLU A 192 -20.67 -22.45 -2.00
C GLU A 192 -19.93 -23.10 -3.19
N VAL A 193 -18.83 -23.80 -2.92
CA VAL A 193 -17.98 -24.40 -3.97
C VAL A 193 -18.11 -25.91 -3.98
N VAL A 194 -18.41 -26.49 -5.15
CA VAL A 194 -18.32 -27.93 -5.42
C VAL A 194 -17.11 -28.17 -6.30
N LEU A 195 -16.06 -28.76 -5.73
CA LEU A 195 -14.85 -29.14 -6.46
C LEU A 195 -14.94 -30.61 -6.89
N LEU A 196 -15.05 -30.86 -8.19
CA LEU A 196 -15.16 -32.18 -8.77
C LEU A 196 -13.86 -32.58 -9.48
N ASP A 197 -13.37 -33.79 -9.24
CA ASP A 197 -12.29 -34.40 -10.03
C ASP A 197 -12.67 -35.84 -10.41
N THR A 198 -11.83 -36.48 -11.21
CA THR A 198 -11.94 -37.86 -11.65
C THR A 198 -11.95 -38.86 -10.49
N ASP A 199 -11.24 -38.57 -9.40
CA ASP A 199 -11.25 -39.34 -8.16
C ASP A 199 -11.42 -38.43 -6.92
N GLN A 200 -11.94 -39.01 -5.83
CA GLN A 200 -12.17 -38.29 -4.58
C GLN A 200 -10.85 -37.78 -3.96
N ALA A 201 -9.76 -38.54 -4.11
CA ALA A 201 -8.46 -38.22 -3.53
C ALA A 201 -7.87 -36.92 -4.12
N ASN A 202 -8.08 -36.67 -5.41
CA ASN A 202 -7.61 -35.46 -6.08
C ASN A 202 -8.45 -34.25 -5.68
N ALA A 203 -9.78 -34.40 -5.55
CA ALA A 203 -10.64 -33.36 -5.00
C ALA A 203 -10.21 -32.98 -3.56
N GLU A 204 -9.90 -33.96 -2.72
CA GLU A 204 -9.40 -33.72 -1.36
C GLU A 204 -8.03 -33.05 -1.33
N LYS A 205 -7.10 -33.43 -2.21
CA LYS A 205 -5.82 -32.73 -2.36
C LYS A 205 -6.01 -31.27 -2.76
N GLY A 206 -6.94 -31.00 -3.68
CA GLY A 206 -7.25 -29.63 -4.09
C GLY A 206 -7.87 -28.80 -2.98
N LYS A 207 -8.73 -29.42 -2.15
CA LYS A 207 -9.24 -28.78 -0.92
C LYS A 207 -8.11 -28.49 0.08
N ALA A 208 -7.22 -29.46 0.33
CA ALA A 208 -6.11 -29.31 1.26
C ALA A 208 -5.14 -28.18 0.88
N TYR A 209 -5.05 -27.84 -0.42
CA TYR A 209 -4.32 -26.65 -0.87
C TYR A 209 -4.91 -25.35 -0.29
N SER A 210 -6.24 -25.22 -0.29
CA SER A 210 -6.94 -24.08 0.29
C SER A 210 -6.74 -24.01 1.81
N ASP A 211 -6.85 -25.15 2.50
CA ASP A 211 -6.61 -25.24 3.95
C ASP A 211 -5.20 -24.76 4.31
N LYS A 212 -4.19 -25.16 3.53
CA LYS A 212 -2.79 -24.73 3.76
C LYS A 212 -2.61 -23.22 3.57
N LEU A 213 -3.32 -22.60 2.63
CA LEU A 213 -3.26 -21.15 2.42
C LEU A 213 -3.93 -20.41 3.57
N LEU A 214 -5.10 -20.87 4.02
CA LEU A 214 -5.84 -20.31 5.13
C LEU A 214 -5.07 -20.43 6.45
N SER A 215 -4.53 -21.61 6.77
CA SER A 215 -3.71 -21.81 7.98
C SER A 215 -2.51 -20.86 8.03
N LYS A 216 -1.84 -20.63 6.89
CA LYS A 216 -0.75 -19.65 6.80
C LYS A 216 -1.23 -18.20 6.98
N ALA A 217 -2.45 -17.88 6.56
CA ALA A 217 -3.02 -16.55 6.75
C ALA A 217 -3.36 -16.31 8.22
N VAL A 218 -3.90 -17.32 8.91
CA VAL A 218 -4.17 -17.33 10.35
C VAL A 218 -2.87 -17.21 11.16
N GLU A 219 -1.85 -18.03 10.85
CA GLU A 219 -0.52 -17.94 11.50
C GLU A 219 0.11 -16.55 11.35
N LYS A 220 -0.15 -15.86 10.24
CA LYS A 220 0.34 -14.50 9.98
C LYS A 220 -0.56 -13.40 10.56
N GLY A 221 -1.62 -13.76 11.28
CA GLY A 221 -2.59 -12.82 11.85
C GLY A 221 -3.33 -11.99 10.81
N ARG A 222 -3.49 -12.51 9.59
CA ARG A 222 -4.22 -11.84 8.48
C ARG A 222 -5.69 -12.26 8.40
N MET A 223 -6.07 -13.33 9.09
CA MET A 223 -7.44 -13.84 9.22
C MET A 223 -7.63 -14.40 10.63
N ASP A 224 -8.83 -14.26 11.17
CA ASP A 224 -9.20 -14.91 12.43
C ASP A 224 -9.48 -16.39 12.19
N ALA A 225 -9.13 -17.24 13.16
CA ALA A 225 -9.29 -18.70 13.04
C ALA A 225 -10.76 -19.18 12.97
N ALA A 226 -11.71 -18.28 13.23
CA ALA A 226 -13.15 -18.56 13.25
C ALA A 226 -13.90 -18.06 12.00
N ALA A 227 -13.20 -17.45 11.03
CA ALA A 227 -13.76 -16.85 9.83
C ALA A 227 -13.57 -17.72 8.58
#